data_AF-A0AB38CSL9-F1
#
_entry.id   AF-A0AB38CSL9-F1
#
_cell.length_a   1.000
_cell.length_b   1.000
_cell.length_c   1.000
_cell.angle_alpha   90.00
_cell.angle_beta   90.00
_cell.angle_gamma   90.00
#
_symmetry.space_group_name_H-M   'P 1'
#
loop_
_entity.id
_entity.type
_entity.pdbx_description
1 polymer ?
#
loop_
_entity_poly.entity_id
_entity_poly.type
_entity_poly.pdbx_seq_one_letter_code
_entity_poly.pdbx_strand_id
1 'polypeptide(L)'
;MTGQQRVDLAARVHGWIWNNVGEHCIYRRPGTPSWVSVMYAPDGTILWADGQTLAREPRHFHGSSRADRLVAFLAETEPVGNLAVS
;
A
#
# COMPACT_ATOMS: atom_id res chain seq x y z
N MET A 1 -17.71 5.23 1.74
CA MET A 1 -16.54 4.70 0.99
C MET A 1 -15.97 3.55 1.80
N THR A 2 -15.82 2.37 1.21
CA THR A 2 -15.30 1.15 1.88
C THR A 2 -13.79 1.25 2.12
N GLY A 3 -13.22 0.35 2.93
CA GLY A 3 -11.77 0.27 3.13
C GLY A 3 -11.03 0.08 1.80
N GLN A 4 -11.50 -0.85 0.98
CA GLN A 4 -10.99 -1.10 -0.37
C GLN A 4 -11.03 0.15 -1.25
N GLN A 5 -12.17 0.84 -1.34
CA GLN A 5 -12.28 2.04 -2.19
C GLN A 5 -11.30 3.15 -1.78
N ARG A 6 -11.00 3.29 -0.48
CA ARG A 6 -10.02 4.27 0.02
C ARG A 6 -8.60 3.90 -0.40
N VAL A 7 -8.25 2.62 -0.30
CA VAL A 7 -6.94 2.09 -0.68
C VAL A 7 -6.74 2.16 -2.19
N ASP A 8 -7.75 1.77 -2.98
CA ASP A 8 -7.73 1.87 -4.45
C ASP A 8 -7.52 3.31 -4.91
N LEU A 9 -8.22 4.27 -4.29
CA LEU A 9 -8.07 5.69 -4.57
C LEU A 9 -6.65 6.17 -4.24
N ALA A 10 -6.13 5.84 -3.05
CA ALA A 10 -4.78 6.22 -2.64
C ALA A 10 -3.72 5.61 -3.57
N ALA A 11 -3.87 4.33 -3.92
CA ALA A 11 -2.96 3.65 -4.85
C ALA A 11 -2.92 4.35 -6.20
N ARG A 12 -4.09 4.67 -6.77
CA ARG A 12 -4.19 5.41 -8.03
C ARG A 12 -3.56 6.81 -7.93
N VAL A 13 -3.85 7.56 -6.87
CA VAL A 13 -3.34 8.92 -6.67
C VAL A 13 -1.82 8.94 -6.54
N HIS A 14 -1.24 7.94 -5.87
CA HIS A 14 0.20 7.86 -5.60
C HIS A 14 0.97 6.95 -6.58
N GLY A 15 0.34 6.55 -7.69
CA GLY A 15 1.01 5.84 -8.78
C GLY A 15 1.35 4.38 -8.49
N TRP A 16 0.67 3.75 -7.53
CA TRP A 16 0.78 2.32 -7.28
C TRP A 16 -0.05 1.54 -8.29
N ILE A 17 0.51 0.42 -8.76
CA ILE A 17 -0.14 -0.49 -9.69
C ILE A 17 -0.76 -1.63 -8.91
N TRP A 18 -2.05 -1.84 -9.13
CA TRP A 18 -2.80 -2.95 -8.58
C TRP A 18 -2.71 -4.18 -9.50
N ASN A 19 -2.46 -5.35 -8.90
CA ASN A 19 -2.53 -6.65 -9.56
C ASN A 19 -3.47 -7.57 -8.78
N ASN A 20 -4.42 -8.18 -9.48
CA ASN A 20 -5.26 -9.23 -8.92
C ASN A 20 -4.49 -10.56 -8.89
N VAL A 21 -4.43 -11.21 -7.74
CA VAL A 21 -3.78 -12.53 -7.56
C VAL A 21 -4.74 -13.57 -6.95
N GLY A 22 -6.05 -13.40 -7.16
CA GLY A 22 -7.07 -14.33 -6.71
C GLY A 22 -7.71 -13.89 -5.39
N GLU A 23 -7.40 -14.57 -4.29
CA GLU A 23 -7.99 -14.32 -2.97
C GLU A 23 -7.53 -13.02 -2.31
N HIS A 24 -6.45 -12.44 -2.82
CA HIS A 24 -5.88 -11.19 -2.37
C HIS A 24 -5.42 -10.36 -3.57
N CYS A 25 -5.15 -9.08 -3.34
CA CYS A 25 -4.59 -8.18 -4.34
C CYS A 25 -3.26 -7.61 -3.87
N ILE A 26 -2.38 -7.30 -4.83
CA ILE A 26 -1.08 -6.71 -4.54
C ILE A 26 -0.99 -5.34 -5.21
N TYR A 27 -0.72 -4.30 -4.42
CA TYR A 27 -0.32 -2.99 -4.90
C TYR A 27 1.20 -2.91 -4.91
N ARG A 28 1.80 -2.49 -6.02
CA ARG A 28 3.25 -2.33 -6.18
C ARG A 28 3.58 -0.92 -6.61
N ARG A 29 4.63 -0.34 -6.04
CA ARG A 29 5.13 0.97 -6.47
C ARG A 29 6.20 0.76 -7.55
N PRO A 30 5.97 1.21 -8.80
CA PRO A 30 6.88 0.96 -9.90
C PRO A 30 8.31 1.46 -9.62
N GLY A 31 9.31 0.68 -10.04
CA GLY A 31 10.72 1.02 -9.86
C GLY A 31 11.26 0.85 -8.42
N THR A 32 10.42 0.43 -7.47
CA THR A 32 10.82 0.22 -6.07
C THR A 32 10.58 -1.23 -5.64
N PRO A 33 11.24 -1.70 -4.57
CA PRO A 33 10.89 -2.97 -3.93
C PRO A 33 9.63 -2.88 -3.05
N SER A 34 8.95 -1.73 -2.98
CA SER A 34 7.77 -1.54 -2.14
C SER A 34 6.52 -2.20 -2.71
N TRP A 35 5.83 -2.95 -1.87
CA TRP A 35 4.58 -3.62 -2.22
C TRP A 35 3.70 -3.78 -0.98
N VAL A 36 2.40 -3.97 -1.20
CA VAL A 36 1.48 -4.42 -0.15
C VAL A 36 0.46 -5.40 -0.71
N SER A 37 0.27 -6.51 -0.01
CA SER A 37 -0.74 -7.52 -0.29
C SER A 37 -1.90 -7.32 0.67
N VAL A 38 -3.12 -7.34 0.15
CA VAL A 38 -4.34 -7.00 0.89
C VAL A 38 -5.42 -8.02 0.57
N MET A 39 -6.05 -8.56 1.61
CA MET A 39 -7.25 -9.38 1.50
C MET A 39 -8.46 -8.57 1.95
N TYR A 40 -9.47 -8.49 1.09
CA TYR A 40 -10.72 -7.81 1.38
C TYR A 40 -11.84 -8.83 1.60
N ALA A 41 -12.76 -8.50 2.51
CA ALA A 41 -14.06 -9.13 2.56
C ALA A 41 -14.93 -8.65 1.38
N PRO A 42 -16.04 -9.34 1.05
CA PRO A 42 -16.93 -8.95 -0.05
C PRO A 42 -17.52 -7.53 0.08
N ASP A 43 -17.60 -6.98 1.30
CA ASP A 43 -18.06 -5.60 1.57
C ASP A 43 -16.93 -4.55 1.45
N GLY A 44 -15.72 -4.95 1.09
CA GLY A 44 -14.54 -4.09 0.98
C GLY A 44 -13.86 -3.78 2.33
N THR A 45 -14.21 -4.48 3.40
CA THR A 45 -13.48 -4.43 4.68
C THR A 45 -12.13 -5.13 4.54
N ILE A 46 -11.05 -4.56 5.10
CA ILE A 46 -9.73 -5.18 5.04
C ILE A 46 -9.60 -6.24 6.14
N LEU A 47 -9.48 -7.51 5.74
CA LEU A 47 -9.29 -8.64 6.64
C LEU A 47 -7.83 -8.75 7.10
N TRP A 48 -6.91 -8.57 6.16
CA TRP A 48 -5.47 -8.70 6.38
C TRP A 48 -4.71 -7.82 5.39
N ALA A 49 -3.55 -7.30 5.81
CA ALA A 49 -2.61 -6.66 4.92
C ALA A 49 -1.19 -6.70 5.48
N ASP A 50 -0.24 -7.10 4.64
CA ASP A 50 1.20 -7.03 4.89
C ASP A 50 1.91 -6.55 3.63
N GLY A 51 3.07 -5.94 3.81
CA GLY A 51 3.85 -5.38 2.72
C GLY A 51 5.32 -5.29 3.04
N GLN A 52 5.99 -4.50 2.22
CA GLN A 52 7.41 -4.26 2.32
C GLN A 52 7.70 -2.80 1.98
N THR A 53 8.58 -2.17 2.76
CA THR A 53 9.02 -0.79 2.52
C THR A 53 10.05 -0.70 1.39
N LEU A 54 10.43 0.53 1.05
CA LEU A 54 11.52 0.83 0.12
C LEU A 54 12.85 0.20 0.58
N ALA A 55 13.11 0.18 1.89
CA ALA A 55 14.30 -0.41 2.49
C ALA A 55 14.26 -1.95 2.55
N ARG A 56 13.23 -2.59 1.97
CA ARG A 56 12.97 -4.03 2.03
C ARG A 56 12.62 -4.55 3.43
N GLU A 57 12.14 -3.68 4.31
CA GLU A 57 11.70 -4.08 5.64
C GLU A 57 10.23 -4.54 5.61
N PRO A 58 9.86 -5.60 6.34
CA PRO A 58 8.46 -6.01 6.46
C PRO A 58 7.59 -4.90 7.06
N ARG A 59 6.39 -4.72 6.50
CA ARG A 59 5.40 -3.75 6.99
C ARG A 59 4.09 -4.47 7.29
N HIS A 60 3.73 -4.53 8.56
CA HIS A 60 2.51 -5.18 9.01
C HIS A 60 1.40 -4.19 9.34
N PHE A 61 0.19 -4.42 8.84
CA PHE A 61 -0.95 -3.56 9.10
C PHE A 61 -1.99 -4.30 9.96
N HIS A 62 -2.03 -3.98 11.25
CA HIS A 62 -2.94 -4.61 12.20
C HIS A 62 -3.97 -3.63 12.79
N GLY A 63 -5.04 -4.18 13.36
CA GLY A 63 -6.07 -3.43 14.09
C GLY A 63 -7.15 -2.79 13.20
N SER A 64 -8.07 -2.08 13.83
CA SER A 64 -9.23 -1.45 13.19
C SER A 64 -8.89 -0.26 12.28
N SER A 65 -7.72 0.36 12.47
CA SER A 65 -7.22 1.49 11.65
C SER A 65 -6.47 1.07 10.38
N ARG A 66 -6.61 -0.19 9.95
CA ARG A 66 -5.84 -0.76 8.83
C ARG A 66 -5.97 0.04 7.54
N ALA A 67 -7.18 0.52 7.22
CA ALA A 67 -7.42 1.34 6.04
C ALA A 67 -6.61 2.65 6.09
N ASP A 68 -6.63 3.35 7.23
CA ASP A 68 -5.91 4.63 7.37
C ASP A 68 -4.39 4.43 7.26
N ARG A 69 -3.88 3.35 7.87
CA ARG A 69 -2.45 3.01 7.82
C ARG A 69 -1.99 2.62 6.41
N LEU A 70 -2.82 1.88 5.66
CA LEU A 70 -2.54 1.56 4.26
C LEU A 70 -2.54 2.82 3.39
N VAL A 71 -3.54 3.69 3.56
CA VAL A 71 -3.60 4.96 2.82
C VAL A 71 -2.37 5.80 3.11
N ALA A 72 -1.96 5.91 4.38
CA ALA A 72 -0.74 6.62 4.75
C ALA A 72 0.52 6.00 4.12
N PHE A 73 0.63 4.67 4.13
CA PHE A 73 1.75 3.96 3.51
C PHE A 73 1.82 4.16 1.99
N LEU A 74 0.68 4.12 1.30
CA LEU A 74 0.65 4.37 -0.15
C LEU A 74 1.03 5.82 -0.50
N ALA A 75 0.83 6.75 0.43
CA ALA A 75 1.22 8.15 0.31
C ALA A 75 2.69 8.41 0.72
N GLU A 76 3.41 7.42 1.26
CA GLU A 76 4.83 7.55 1.58
C GLU A 76 5.61 7.81 0.27
N THR A 77 6.14 9.02 0.13
CA THR A 77 7.10 9.35 -0.90
C THR A 77 8.49 8.90 -0.47
N GLU A 78 9.42 8.77 -1.42
CA GLU A 78 10.83 8.65 -1.07
C GLU A 78 11.17 9.76 -0.06
N PRO A 79 11.93 9.48 1.02
CA PRO A 79 12.60 10.57 1.69
C PRO A 79 13.38 11.33 0.62
N VAL A 80 13.24 12.66 0.58
CA VAL A 80 14.06 13.51 -0.28
C VAL A 80 15.50 13.32 0.20
N GLY A 81 16.16 12.31 -0.33
CA GLY A 81 17.57 12.04 -0.14
C GLY A 81 18.30 13.17 -0.81
N ASN A 82 18.72 14.13 0.02
CA ASN A 82 19.71 15.17 -0.24
C ASN A 82 20.23 15.15 -1.69
N LEU A 83 19.60 15.95 -2.55
CA LEU A 83 20.22 16.44 -3.79
C LEU A 83 21.39 17.34 -3.37
N ALA A 84 22.44 16.76 -2.80
CA ALA A 84 23.75 17.36 -2.80
C ALA A 84 24.23 17.25 -4.25
N VAL A 85 23.96 18.32 -4.98
CA VAL A 85 24.46 18.59 -6.32
C VAL A 85 25.99 18.56 -6.27
N SER A 86 26.55 17.74 -7.17
CA SER A 86 27.89 17.77 -7.79
C SER A 86 29.14 17.81 -6.90
#